data_AF-A0A537KDM2-F1
#
_entry.id   AF-A0A537KDM2-F1
#
_cell.length_a   1.000
_cell.length_b   1.000
_cell.length_c   1.000
_cell.angle_alpha   90.00
_cell.angle_beta   90.00
_cell.angle_gamma   90.00
#
_symmetry.space_group_name_H-M   'P 1'
#
loop_
_entity.id
_entity.type
_entity.pdbx_description
1 polymer ?
#
loop_
_entity_poly.entity_id
_entity_poly.type
_entity_poly.pdbx_seq_one_letter_code
_entity_poly.pdbx_strand_id
1 'polypeptide(L)'
;MLLILCAIAFPIISFTIDINHHRADWFERSGAITAIIGVILASRSIKKHNQKFFTNIQRNDLGKEMLHTSIPQLRIDKWTLVISIIGTLIWSYGDKVIELFLE
;
A
#
# COMPACT_ATOMS: atom_id res chain seq x y z
N MET A 1 5.52 7.43 -5.22
CA MET A 1 4.19 7.54 -5.86
C MET A 1 3.95 6.45 -6.89
N LEU A 2 4.93 6.09 -7.75
CA LEU A 2 4.75 5.02 -8.74
C LEU A 2 4.18 3.72 -8.15
N LEU A 3 4.73 3.22 -7.03
CA LEU A 3 4.22 2.01 -6.37
C LEU A 3 2.76 2.12 -5.92
N ILE A 4 2.33 3.30 -5.46
CA ILE A 4 0.93 3.55 -5.06
C ILE A 4 0.02 3.46 -6.29
N LEU A 5 0.45 4.05 -7.41
CA LEU A 5 -0.29 3.97 -8.67
C LEU A 5 -0.38 2.53 -9.17
N CYS A 6 0.71 1.76 -9.11
CA CYS A 6 0.69 0.35 -9.47
C CYS A 6 -0.25 -0.47 -8.57
N ALA A 7 -0.23 -0.23 -7.25
CA ALA A 7 -1.09 -0.92 -6.30
C ALA A 7 -2.58 -0.64 -6.51
N ILE A 8 -2.93 0.50 -7.11
CA ILE A 8 -4.32 0.85 -7.45
C ILE A 8 -4.68 0.33 -8.85
N ALA A 9 -3.78 0.48 -9.82
CA ALA A 9 -4.05 0.12 -11.21
C ALA A 9 -4.22 -1.39 -11.40
N PHE A 10 -3.42 -2.22 -10.71
CA PHE A 10 -3.49 -3.67 -10.84
C PHE A 10 -4.88 -4.24 -10.52
N PRO A 11 -5.46 -3.98 -9.32
CA PRO A 11 -6.78 -4.49 -9.00
C PRO A 11 -7.89 -3.94 -9.90
N ILE A 12 -7.80 -2.69 -10.37
CA ILE A 12 -8.79 -2.13 -11.31
C ILE A 12 -8.75 -2.88 -12.66
N ILE A 13 -7.56 -3.12 -13.20
CA ILE A 13 -7.39 -3.83 -14.47
C ILE A 13 -7.87 -5.27 -14.32
N SER A 14 -7.47 -5.95 -13.24
CA SER A 14 -7.87 -7.33 -12.96
C SER A 14 -9.39 -7.45 -12.78
N PHE A 15 -10.03 -6.54 -12.05
CA PHE A 15 -11.49 -6.48 -11.91
C PHE A 15 -12.18 -6.35 -13.26
N THR A 16 -11.68 -5.44 -14.11
CA THR A 16 -12.25 -5.21 -15.45
C THR A 16 -12.12 -6.45 -16.35
N ILE A 17 -10.99 -7.15 -16.28
CA ILE A 17 -10.77 -8.40 -17.03
C ILE A 17 -11.75 -9.48 -16.57
N ASP A 18 -11.91 -9.64 -15.25
CA ASP A 18 -12.73 -10.67 -14.64
C ASP A 18 -14.22 -10.51 -14.94
N ILE A 19 -14.74 -9.28 -14.84
CA ILE A 19 -16.12 -8.97 -15.25
C ILE A 19 -16.35 -9.27 -16.73
N ASN A 20 -15.45 -8.85 -17.62
CA ASN A 20 -15.62 -9.09 -19.06
C ASN A 20 -15.55 -10.57 -19.44
N HIS A 21 -14.80 -11.39 -18.70
CA HIS A 21 -14.60 -12.81 -18.98
C HIS A 21 -15.44 -13.73 -18.10
N HIS A 22 -16.30 -13.18 -17.23
CA HIS A 22 -17.17 -13.94 -16.30
C HIS A 22 -16.40 -14.98 -15.48
N ARG A 23 -15.22 -14.60 -14.98
CA ARG A 23 -14.35 -15.44 -14.14
C ARG A 23 -13.81 -14.61 -12.99
N ALA A 24 -13.54 -15.21 -11.84
CA ALA A 24 -13.14 -14.48 -10.62
C ALA A 24 -11.66 -14.65 -10.23
N ASP A 25 -10.80 -15.11 -11.15
CA ASP A 25 -9.45 -15.55 -10.82
C ASP A 25 -8.43 -14.42 -10.66
N TRP A 26 -8.53 -13.34 -11.44
CA TRP A 26 -7.46 -12.32 -11.52
C TRP A 26 -7.62 -11.25 -10.45
N PHE A 27 -8.85 -10.90 -10.10
CA PHE A 27 -9.15 -9.86 -9.13
C PHE A 27 -8.70 -10.28 -7.73
N GLU A 28 -9.04 -11.48 -7.27
CA GLU A 28 -8.59 -12.01 -5.98
C GLU A 28 -7.04 -12.01 -5.88
N ARG A 29 -6.37 -12.54 -6.92
CA ARG A 29 -4.89 -12.60 -6.98
C ARG A 29 -4.24 -11.21 -7.02
N SER A 30 -4.90 -10.24 -7.62
CA SER A 30 -4.41 -8.85 -7.63
C SER A 30 -4.39 -8.23 -6.24
N GLY A 31 -5.25 -8.69 -5.32
CA GLY A 31 -5.23 -8.31 -3.91
C GLY A 31 -3.92 -8.67 -3.23
N ALA A 32 -3.39 -9.87 -3.47
CA ALA A 32 -2.11 -10.31 -2.91
C ALA A 32 -0.95 -9.41 -3.39
N ILE A 33 -0.92 -9.06 -4.68
CA ILE A 33 0.07 -8.14 -5.25
C ILE A 33 -0.04 -6.76 -4.59
N THR A 34 -1.26 -6.26 -4.44
CA THR A 34 -1.56 -4.98 -3.79
C THR A 34 -1.08 -4.96 -2.33
N ALA A 35 -1.33 -6.03 -1.59
CA ALA A 35 -0.88 -6.20 -0.21
C ALA A 35 0.65 -6.22 -0.11
N ILE A 36 1.34 -6.97 -0.99
CA ILE A 36 2.81 -7.00 -1.05
C ILE A 36 3.39 -5.60 -1.32
N ILE A 37 2.80 -4.85 -2.25
CA ILE A 37 3.23 -3.46 -2.49
C ILE A 37 3.05 -2.60 -1.24
N GLY A 38 1.94 -2.77 -0.51
CA GLY A 38 1.70 -2.15 0.79
C GLY A 38 2.80 -2.45 1.81
N VAL A 39 3.22 -3.72 1.93
CA VAL A 39 4.33 -4.14 2.81
C VAL A 39 5.66 -3.52 2.39
N ILE A 40 5.95 -3.44 1.09
CA ILE A 40 7.17 -2.79 0.57
C ILE A 40 7.18 -1.30 0.92
N LEU A 41 6.04 -0.63 0.73
CA LEU A 41 5.88 0.78 1.08
C LEU A 41 6.06 1.02 2.58
N ALA A 42 5.48 0.15 3.43
CA ALA A 42 5.61 0.22 4.87
C ALA A 42 7.06 0.05 5.31
N SER A 43 7.76 -0.95 4.75
CA SER A 43 9.17 -1.20 5.01
C SER A 43 10.05 0.01 4.66
N ARG A 44 9.78 0.67 3.52
CA ARG A 44 10.49 1.89 3.12
C ARG A 44 10.22 3.06 4.07
N SER A 45 8.98 3.21 4.52
CA SER A 45 8.61 4.24 5.49
C SER A 45 9.31 4.04 6.82
N ILE A 46 9.27 2.81 7.36
CA ILE A 46 9.95 2.45 8.62
C ILE A 46 11.45 2.71 8.52
N LYS A 47 12.11 2.28 7.43
CA LYS A 47 13.54 2.55 7.22
C LYS A 47 13.86 4.03 7.27
N LYS A 48 13.03 4.87 6.62
CA LYS A 48 13.20 6.33 6.62
C LYS A 48 12.95 6.94 7.99
N HIS A 49 11.94 6.44 8.72
CA HIS A 49 11.65 6.90 10.09
C HIS A 49 12.79 6.56 11.03
N ASN A 50 13.31 5.33 10.99
CA ASN A 50 14.45 4.90 11.79
C ASN A 50 15.70 5.73 11.48
N GLN A 51 16.00 5.95 10.20
CA GLN A 51 17.15 6.79 9.82
C GLN A 51 17.03 8.21 10.39
N LYS A 52 15.84 8.82 10.31
CA LYS A 52 15.59 10.14 10.91
C LYS A 52 15.70 10.12 12.43
N PHE A 53 15.16 9.10 13.08
CA PHE A 53 15.22 8.94 14.52
C PHE A 53 16.67 8.89 15.02
N PHE A 54 17.51 8.02 14.45
CA PHE A 54 18.94 7.95 14.80
C PHE A 54 19.68 9.26 14.48
N THR A 55 19.36 9.91 13.36
CA THR A 55 19.95 11.22 13.02
C THR A 55 19.56 12.30 14.03
N ASN A 56 18.32 12.28 14.53
CA ASN A 56 17.85 13.24 15.53
C ASN A 56 18.47 12.99 16.90
N ILE A 57 18.70 11.73 17.30
CA ILE A 57 19.47 11.41 18.51
C ILE A 57 20.86 12.02 18.41
N GLN A 58 21.59 11.74 17.32
CA GLN A 58 22.94 12.27 17.13
C GLN A 58 22.98 13.81 17.08
N ARG A 59 21.95 14.46 16.51
CA ARG A 59 21.84 15.92 16.49
C ARG A 59 21.54 16.51 17.87
N ASN A 60 20.71 15.84 18.66
CA ASN A 60 20.41 16.26 20.03
C ASN A 60 21.67 16.21 20.90
N ASP A 61 22.47 15.14 20.80
CA ASP A 61 23.77 15.03 21.49
C ASP A 61 24.75 16.15 21.12
N LEU A 62 24.64 16.69 19.89
CA LEU A 62 25.43 17.81 19.38
C LEU A 62 24.79 19.19 19.64
N GLY A 63 23.67 19.26 20.38
CA GLY A 63 22.94 20.51 20.64
C GLY A 63 22.30 21.16 19.41
N LYS A 64 22.07 20.40 18.33
CA LYS A 64 21.50 20.89 17.06
C LYS A 64 19.98 20.68 17.01
N GLU A 65 19.30 21.53 16.25
CA GLU A 65 17.85 21.41 16.03
C GLU A 65 17.44 20.07 15.40
N MET A 66 16.31 19.54 15.86
CA MET A 66 15.74 18.27 15.43
C MET A 66 15.09 18.37 14.04
N LEU A 67 15.21 17.32 13.23
CA LEU A 67 14.49 17.24 11.97
C LEU A 67 13.03 16.89 12.23
N HIS A 68 12.12 17.79 11.85
CA HIS A 68 10.69 17.52 11.88
C HIS A 68 10.25 16.57 10.76
N THR A 69 9.23 15.77 11.05
CA THR A 69 8.58 14.93 10.05
C THR A 69 7.78 15.81 9.09
N SER A 70 8.04 15.67 7.79
CA SER A 70 7.35 16.47 6.78
C SER A 70 5.92 15.96 6.57
N ILE A 71 4.96 16.88 6.42
CA ILE A 71 3.53 16.59 6.14
C ILE A 71 3.32 15.58 4.98
N PRO A 72 4.10 15.62 3.88
CA PRO A 72 3.97 14.64 2.80
C PRO A 72 4.24 13.19 3.24
N GLN A 73 5.07 12.98 4.26
CA GLN A 73 5.38 11.63 4.76
C GLN A 73 4.17 10.99 5.43
N LEU A 74 3.46 11.74 6.28
CA LEU A 74 2.25 11.27 6.94
C LEU A 74 1.18 10.85 5.93
N ARG A 75 1.07 11.59 4.81
CA ARG A 75 0.15 11.25 3.72
C ARG A 75 0.52 9.93 3.05
N ILE A 76 1.81 9.70 2.79
CA ILE A 76 2.30 8.44 2.20
C ILE A 76 2.04 7.26 3.15
N ASP A 77 2.25 7.45 4.44
CA ASP A 77 2.05 6.41 5.45
C ASP A 77 0.56 6.02 5.56
N LYS A 78 -0.34 7.00 5.54
CA LYS A 78 -1.80 6.76 5.46
C LYS A 78 -2.18 5.96 4.22
N TRP A 79 -1.69 6.35 3.04
CA TRP A 79 -1.97 5.62 1.80
C TRP A 79 -1.41 4.20 1.83
N THR A 80 -0.24 4.01 2.43
CA THR A 80 0.37 2.70 2.60
C THR A 80 -0.52 1.77 3.43
N LEU A 81 -1.05 2.27 4.56
CA LEU A 81 -1.98 1.52 5.39
C LEU A 81 -3.26 1.16 4.63
N VAL A 82 -3.86 2.13 3.93
CA VAL A 82 -5.07 1.92 3.12
C VAL A 82 -4.83 0.86 2.04
N ILE A 83 -3.71 0.94 1.32
CA ILE A 83 -3.35 -0.05 0.29
C ILE A 83 -3.21 -1.45 0.88
N SER A 84 -2.53 -1.59 2.02
CA SER A 84 -2.37 -2.89 2.67
C SER A 84 -3.73 -3.49 3.06
N ILE A 85 -4.62 -2.70 3.66
CA ILE A 85 -5.95 -3.16 4.06
C ILE A 85 -6.78 -3.56 2.84
N ILE A 86 -6.84 -2.71 1.82
CA ILE A 86 -7.60 -2.98 0.60
C ILE A 86 -7.04 -4.22 -0.12
N GLY A 87 -5.72 -4.32 -0.26
CA GLY A 87 -5.09 -5.48 -0.88
C GLY A 87 -5.43 -6.78 -0.16
N THR A 88 -5.38 -6.78 1.18
CA THR A 88 -5.78 -7.94 1.98
C THR A 88 -7.25 -8.28 1.81
N LEU A 89 -8.15 -7.29 1.81
CA LEU A 89 -9.59 -7.52 1.61
C LEU A 89 -9.89 -8.11 0.23
N ILE A 90 -9.29 -7.55 -0.83
CA ILE A 90 -9.43 -8.09 -2.19
C ILE A 90 -8.88 -9.51 -2.26
N TRP A 91 -7.77 -9.78 -1.58
CA TRP A 91 -7.19 -11.13 -1.57
C TRP A 91 -8.08 -12.14 -0.83
N SER A 92 -8.74 -11.73 0.26
CA SER A 92 -9.58 -12.64 1.05
C SER A 92 -11.00 -12.82 0.48
N TYR A 93 -11.52 -11.85 -0.25
CA TYR A 93 -12.93 -11.81 -0.67
C TYR A 93 -13.15 -11.40 -2.14
N GLY A 94 -12.09 -11.34 -2.94
CA GLY A 94 -12.19 -10.87 -4.33
C GLY A 94 -13.10 -11.75 -5.19
N ASP A 95 -13.07 -13.06 -4.96
CA ASP A 95 -13.95 -14.03 -5.60
C ASP A 95 -15.44 -13.70 -5.36
N LYS A 96 -15.81 -13.44 -4.10
CA LYS A 96 -17.18 -13.11 -3.68
C LYS A 96 -17.69 -11.80 -4.25
N VAL A 97 -16.81 -10.82 -4.39
CA VAL A 97 -17.16 -9.54 -5.02
C VAL A 97 -17.49 -9.75 -6.50
N ILE A 98 -16.72 -10.55 -7.22
CA ILE A 98 -17.01 -10.84 -8.64
C ILE A 98 -18.28 -11.67 -8.77
N GLU A 99 -18.48 -12.69 -7.93
CA GLU A 99 -19.72 -13.50 -7.89
C GLU A 99 -20.97 -12.62 -7.75
N LEU A 100 -20.97 -11.68 -6.80
CA LEU A 100 -22.07 -10.74 -6.58
C LEU A 100 -22.35 -9.80 -7.78
N PHE A 101 -21.34 -9.49 -8.59
CA PHE A 101 -21.49 -8.61 -9.75
C PHE A 101 -21.95 -9.36 -11.02
N LEU A 102 -21.83 -10.69 -11.03
CA LEU A 102 -22.23 -11.55 -12.14
C LEU A 102 -23.63 -12.16 -11.95
N GLU A 103 -24.18 -12.12 -10.73
CA GLU A 103 -25.60 -12.38 -10.44
C GLU A 103 -26.53 -11.25 -10.92
#